data_AF-A0A5K1K0Q3-F1
#
_entry.id   AF-A0A5K1K0Q3-F1
#
_cell.length_a   1.000
_cell.length_b   1.000
_cell.length_c   1.000
_cell.angle_alpha   90.00
_cell.angle_beta   90.00
_cell.angle_gamma   90.00
#
_symmetry.space_group_name_H-M   'P 1'
#
loop_
_entity.id
_entity.type
_entity.pdbx_description
1 polymer ?
#
loop_
_entity_poly.entity_id
_entity_poly.type
_entity_poly.pdbx_seq_one_letter_code
_entity_poly.pdbx_strand_id
1 'polypeptide(L)'
;THLDSGFEDALRNVSLSYPFLAKTNLTYIRTRSLLLFIRVRNLADEWACTNALVDLVVLQRRAWFEQQYWPLLEELSAHATSVEGEMLKATFYSDRERAVALKFCLVIALAGKAQLHWLPHAHHAENAQMALDVVFEIVNVTQTFKDNDFLLLDPLLGICWVTVARILAEAVKGQVTPLPAGVSWNVALQTIDTSAKKLSFQIPFMGPLWRLRSWSRLWDRLGPAGGRTRRAAHWRAPFMGHRLRELGRREAESGVVDGTEGREEEEEEDGASEDVEKAEPDEFARR
;
A
#
# COMPACT_ATOMS: atom_id res chain seq x y z
N THR A 1 10.84 -16.26 -6.48
CA THR A 1 9.68 -17.13 -6.72
C THR A 1 9.06 -16.69 -8.03
N HIS A 2 9.22 -17.50 -9.08
CA HIS A 2 8.59 -17.23 -10.36
C HIS A 2 7.10 -17.56 -10.21
N LEU A 3 6.20 -16.64 -10.55
CA LEU A 3 4.77 -16.96 -10.64
C LEU A 3 4.58 -17.87 -11.86
N ASP A 4 3.84 -18.96 -11.71
CA ASP A 4 3.55 -19.84 -12.85
C ASP A 4 2.74 -19.07 -13.89
N SER A 5 3.16 -19.11 -15.16
CA SER A 5 2.49 -18.42 -16.27
C SER A 5 1.00 -18.80 -16.37
N GLY A 6 0.65 -20.03 -15.99
CA GLY A 6 -0.73 -20.50 -15.95
C GLY A 6 -1.65 -19.71 -15.00
N PHE A 7 -1.10 -19.13 -13.93
CA PHE A 7 -1.88 -18.28 -13.02
C PHE A 7 -2.26 -16.95 -13.66
N GLU A 8 -1.34 -16.35 -14.43
CA GLU A 8 -1.60 -15.10 -15.15
C GLU A 8 -2.66 -15.30 -16.23
N ASP A 9 -2.53 -16.39 -17.00
CA ASP A 9 -3.50 -16.76 -18.03
C ASP A 9 -4.87 -17.03 -17.43
N ALA A 10 -4.94 -17.73 -16.29
CA ALA A 10 -6.20 -17.96 -15.57
C ALA A 10 -6.85 -16.64 -15.14
N LEU A 11 -6.09 -15.69 -14.57
CA LEU A 11 -6.62 -14.39 -14.16
C LEU A 11 -7.09 -13.56 -15.35
N ARG A 12 -6.36 -13.58 -16.48
CA ARG A 12 -6.79 -12.92 -17.72
C ARG A 12 -8.06 -13.53 -18.27
N ASN A 13 -8.15 -14.86 -18.30
CA ASN A 13 -9.33 -15.58 -18.76
C ASN A 13 -10.56 -15.25 -17.90
N VAL A 14 -10.41 -15.09 -16.58
CA VAL A 14 -11.52 -14.65 -15.72
C VAL A 14 -12.06 -13.28 -16.12
N SER A 15 -11.21 -12.31 -16.49
CA SER A 15 -11.67 -11.01 -17.00
C SER A 15 -12.45 -11.12 -18.31
N LEU A 16 -12.05 -12.05 -19.19
CA LEU A 16 -12.70 -12.26 -20.48
C LEU A 16 -14.02 -13.04 -20.34
N SER A 17 -14.02 -14.12 -19.57
CA SER A 17 -15.18 -15.00 -19.37
C SER A 17 -16.21 -14.42 -18.39
N TYR A 18 -15.76 -13.68 -17.37
CA TYR A 18 -16.61 -13.17 -16.29
C TYR A 18 -16.32 -11.68 -15.99
N PRO A 19 -16.58 -10.76 -16.93
CA PRO A 19 -16.20 -9.35 -16.80
C PRO A 19 -16.88 -8.65 -15.62
N PHE A 20 -18.10 -9.06 -15.26
CA PHE A 20 -18.80 -8.52 -14.09
C PHE A 20 -18.09 -8.90 -12.78
N LEU A 21 -17.72 -10.18 -12.65
CA LEU A 21 -17.00 -10.68 -11.48
C LEU A 21 -15.63 -10.02 -11.38
N ALA A 22 -14.91 -9.91 -12.49
CA ALA A 22 -13.60 -9.26 -12.54
C ALA A 22 -13.65 -7.79 -12.10
N LYS A 23 -14.75 -7.08 -12.36
CA LYS A 23 -14.93 -5.67 -11.97
C LYS A 23 -15.41 -5.47 -10.54
N THR A 24 -16.14 -6.42 -9.97
CA THR A 24 -16.83 -6.21 -8.67
C THR A 24 -16.25 -7.03 -7.53
N ASN A 25 -15.56 -8.14 -7.83
CA ASN A 25 -15.00 -9.02 -6.83
C ASN A 25 -13.69 -8.43 -6.27
N LEU A 26 -13.72 -8.05 -4.99
CA LEU A 26 -12.59 -7.44 -4.31
C LEU A 26 -11.34 -8.34 -4.29
N THR A 27 -11.51 -9.64 -4.10
CA THR A 27 -10.40 -10.61 -4.10
C THR A 27 -9.72 -10.65 -5.46
N TYR A 28 -10.50 -10.64 -6.55
CA TYR A 28 -9.98 -10.57 -7.90
C TYR A 28 -9.20 -9.27 -8.14
N ILE A 29 -9.80 -8.13 -7.79
CA ILE A 29 -9.17 -6.80 -7.96
C ILE A 29 -7.85 -6.74 -7.21
N ARG A 30 -7.83 -7.18 -5.94
CA ARG A 30 -6.63 -7.22 -5.10
C ARG A 30 -5.55 -8.10 -5.71
N THR A 31 -5.92 -9.32 -6.11
CA THR A 31 -5.00 -10.27 -6.73
C THR A 31 -4.40 -9.70 -8.01
N ARG A 32 -5.22 -9.06 -8.84
CA ARG A 32 -4.78 -8.40 -10.07
C ARG A 32 -3.85 -7.22 -9.81
N SER A 33 -4.16 -6.36 -8.84
CA SER A 33 -3.25 -5.26 -8.41
C SER A 33 -1.89 -5.80 -7.99
N LEU A 34 -1.87 -6.88 -7.19
CA LEU A 34 -0.64 -7.49 -6.71
C LEU A 34 0.16 -8.14 -7.85
N LEU A 35 -0.51 -8.87 -8.72
CA LEU A 35 0.14 -9.51 -9.87
C LEU A 35 0.85 -8.47 -10.75
N LEU A 36 0.14 -7.40 -11.10
CA LEU A 36 0.72 -6.33 -11.93
C LEU A 36 1.89 -5.65 -11.21
N PHE A 37 1.78 -5.42 -9.90
CA PHE A 37 2.89 -4.86 -9.12
C PHE A 37 4.12 -5.78 -9.11
N ILE A 38 3.93 -7.10 -9.00
CA ILE A 38 5.04 -8.07 -9.09
C ILE A 38 5.68 -8.03 -10.48
N ARG A 39 4.89 -7.97 -11.56
CA ARG A 39 5.40 -7.82 -12.93
C ARG A 39 6.23 -6.55 -13.09
N VAL A 40 5.77 -5.42 -12.55
CA VAL A 40 6.53 -4.16 -12.54
C VAL A 40 7.87 -4.32 -11.82
N ARG A 41 7.90 -5.04 -10.69
CA ARG A 41 9.15 -5.27 -9.95
C ARG A 41 10.12 -6.14 -10.74
N ASN A 42 9.65 -7.24 -11.33
CA ASN A 42 10.48 -8.08 -12.19
C ASN A 42 11.05 -7.28 -13.36
N LEU A 43 10.20 -6.48 -14.00
CA LEU A 43 10.59 -5.61 -15.10
C LEU A 43 11.63 -4.55 -14.66
N ALA A 44 11.48 -3.98 -13.46
CA ALA A 44 12.44 -3.06 -12.89
C ALA A 44 13.81 -3.71 -12.61
N ASP A 45 13.80 -4.95 -12.13
CA ASP A 45 15.03 -5.71 -11.88
C ASP A 45 15.74 -6.05 -13.20
N GLU A 46 15.00 -6.45 -14.24
CA GLU A 46 15.52 -6.65 -15.60
C GLU A 46 16.10 -5.36 -16.20
N TRP A 47 15.43 -4.22 -15.99
CA TRP A 47 15.93 -2.91 -16.41
C TRP A 47 17.25 -2.57 -15.72
N ALA A 48 17.37 -2.83 -14.41
CA ALA A 48 18.61 -2.59 -13.67
C ALA A 48 19.76 -3.44 -14.22
N CYS A 49 19.52 -4.71 -14.57
CA CYS A 49 20.50 -5.58 -15.21
C CYS A 49 20.89 -5.07 -16.61
N THR A 50 19.91 -4.63 -17.42
CA THR A 50 20.14 -4.13 -18.78
C THR A 50 20.89 -2.80 -18.79
N ASN A 51 20.58 -1.90 -17.85
CA ASN A 51 21.20 -0.59 -17.79
C ASN A 51 22.67 -0.64 -17.32
N ALA A 52 23.06 -1.69 -16.59
CA ALA A 52 24.46 -1.93 -16.23
C ALA A 52 25.36 -2.25 -17.46
N LEU A 53 24.77 -2.67 -18.58
CA LEU A 53 25.47 -3.05 -19.82
C LEU A 53 25.46 -1.88 -20.83
N VAL A 54 26.09 -0.77 -20.44
CA VAL A 54 25.89 0.59 -20.98
C VAL A 54 26.08 0.74 -22.50
N ASP A 55 26.97 -0.02 -23.16
CA ASP A 55 27.47 0.36 -24.50
C ASP A 55 27.02 -0.53 -25.69
N LEU A 56 26.34 -1.65 -25.47
CA LEU A 56 26.17 -2.65 -26.55
C LEU A 56 24.75 -2.85 -27.09
N VAL A 57 23.70 -2.28 -26.48
CA VAL A 57 22.33 -2.76 -26.82
C VAL A 57 21.22 -1.71 -26.85
N VAL A 58 21.35 -0.72 -27.75
CA VAL A 58 20.27 0.22 -28.09
C VAL A 58 19.02 -0.52 -28.62
N LEU A 59 19.20 -1.53 -29.49
CA LEU A 59 18.09 -2.30 -30.07
C LEU A 59 17.34 -3.12 -29.02
N GLN A 60 18.03 -3.71 -28.04
CA GLN A 60 17.40 -4.47 -26.97
C GLN A 60 16.62 -3.55 -26.02
N ARG A 61 17.13 -2.34 -25.72
CA ARG A 61 16.36 -1.34 -24.96
C ARG A 61 15.07 -0.99 -25.68
N ARG A 62 15.11 -0.74 -26.99
CA ARG A 62 13.91 -0.44 -27.77
C ARG A 62 12.90 -1.60 -27.73
N ALA A 63 13.35 -2.83 -27.98
CA ALA A 63 12.48 -4.00 -27.93
C ALA A 63 11.84 -4.18 -26.54
N TRP A 64 12.61 -3.96 -25.48
CA TRP A 64 12.13 -4.00 -24.11
C TRP A 64 11.04 -2.96 -23.84
N PHE A 65 11.21 -1.73 -24.32
CA PHE A 65 10.20 -0.67 -24.17
C PHE A 65 8.89 -1.02 -24.90
N GLU A 66 8.99 -1.43 -26.17
CA GLU A 66 7.83 -1.73 -27.02
C GLU A 66 7.07 -2.97 -26.56
N GLN A 67 7.78 -4.04 -26.16
CA GLN A 67 7.17 -5.33 -25.89
C GLN A 67 6.74 -5.52 -24.43
N GLN A 68 7.42 -4.88 -23.49
CA GLN A 68 7.21 -5.14 -22.06
C GLN A 68 6.75 -3.90 -21.29
N TYR A 69 7.43 -2.77 -21.47
CA TYR A 69 7.14 -1.55 -20.71
C TYR A 69 5.79 -0.93 -21.06
N TRP A 70 5.56 -0.58 -22.33
CA TRP A 70 4.32 0.12 -22.73
C TRP A 70 3.07 -0.73 -22.49
N PRO A 71 3.03 -2.02 -22.88
CA PRO A 71 1.85 -2.84 -22.61
C PRO A 71 1.55 -2.99 -21.11
N LEU A 72 2.59 -3.11 -20.27
CA LEU A 72 2.39 -3.21 -18.83
C LEU A 72 1.91 -1.88 -18.23
N LEU A 73 2.42 -0.75 -18.72
CA LEU A 73 1.98 0.57 -18.28
C LEU A 73 0.52 0.85 -18.66
N GLU A 74 0.11 0.48 -19.87
CA GLU A 74 -1.27 0.57 -20.34
C GLU A 74 -2.20 -0.33 -19.50
N GLU A 75 -1.81 -1.61 -19.31
CA GLU A 75 -2.57 -2.57 -18.52
C GLU A 75 -2.74 -2.09 -17.06
N LEU A 76 -1.68 -1.53 -16.48
CA LEU A 76 -1.69 -1.01 -15.12
C LEU A 76 -2.51 0.28 -14.98
N SER A 77 -2.43 1.17 -15.97
CA SER A 77 -3.22 2.42 -16.00
C SER A 77 -4.71 2.12 -16.14
N ALA A 78 -5.08 1.23 -17.05
CA ALA A 78 -6.47 0.78 -17.20
C ALA A 78 -7.00 0.12 -15.92
N HIS A 79 -6.18 -0.70 -15.26
CA HIS A 79 -6.53 -1.31 -13.99
C HIS A 79 -6.73 -0.25 -12.90
N ALA A 80 -5.82 0.71 -12.74
CA ALA A 80 -5.94 1.77 -11.75
C ALA A 80 -7.23 2.58 -11.91
N THR A 81 -7.57 3.02 -13.13
CA THR A 81 -8.82 3.74 -13.41
C THR A 81 -10.06 2.88 -13.10
N SER A 82 -10.02 1.58 -13.39
CA SER A 82 -11.12 0.67 -13.04
C SER A 82 -11.30 0.55 -11.51
N VAL A 83 -10.20 0.44 -10.76
CA VAL A 83 -10.25 0.37 -9.29
C VAL A 83 -10.74 1.67 -8.68
N GLU A 84 -10.30 2.81 -9.19
CA GLU A 84 -10.77 4.13 -8.77
C GLU A 84 -12.28 4.28 -8.96
N GLY A 85 -12.81 3.87 -10.12
CA GLY A 85 -14.24 3.89 -10.39
C GLY A 85 -15.05 3.06 -9.38
N GLU A 86 -14.58 1.85 -9.06
CA GLU A 86 -15.23 0.99 -8.05
C GLU A 86 -15.08 1.54 -6.62
N MET A 87 -13.95 2.17 -6.31
CA MET A 87 -13.70 2.82 -5.02
C MET A 87 -14.68 3.97 -4.80
N LEU A 88 -14.90 4.80 -5.82
CA LEU A 88 -15.85 5.91 -5.77
C LEU A 88 -17.27 5.38 -5.56
N LYS A 89 -17.69 4.34 -6.32
CA LYS A 89 -18.99 3.68 -6.12
C LYS A 89 -19.16 3.17 -4.69
N ALA A 90 -18.18 2.44 -4.15
CA ALA A 90 -18.24 1.94 -2.77
C ALA A 90 -18.37 3.08 -1.75
N THR A 91 -17.69 4.21 -1.98
CA THR A 91 -17.81 5.40 -1.14
C THR A 91 -19.22 6.01 -1.21
N PHE A 92 -19.83 6.08 -2.39
CA PHE A 92 -21.22 6.53 -2.56
C PHE A 92 -22.24 5.61 -1.88
N TYR A 93 -22.03 4.29 -1.93
CA TYR A 93 -22.87 3.32 -1.23
C TYR A 93 -22.61 3.22 0.28
N SER A 94 -21.70 4.04 0.83
CA SER A 94 -21.30 4.01 2.24
C SER A 94 -20.72 2.66 2.70
N ASP A 95 -20.24 1.83 1.78
CA ASP A 95 -19.55 0.58 2.08
C ASP A 95 -18.08 0.89 2.40
N ARG A 96 -17.82 1.18 3.68
CA ARG A 96 -16.51 1.63 4.16
C ARG A 96 -15.43 0.57 3.96
N GLU A 97 -15.71 -0.68 4.34
CA GLU A 97 -14.70 -1.74 4.32
C GLU A 97 -14.23 -2.02 2.90
N ARG A 98 -15.18 -2.12 1.96
CA ARG A 98 -14.87 -2.26 0.53
C ARG A 98 -14.13 -1.03 0.00
N ALA A 99 -14.56 0.19 0.36
CA ALA A 99 -13.88 1.40 -0.07
C ALA A 99 -12.42 1.45 0.41
N VAL A 100 -12.15 1.07 1.66
CA VAL A 100 -10.78 0.99 2.22
C VAL A 100 -9.96 -0.07 1.48
N ALA A 101 -10.52 -1.24 1.22
CA ALA A 101 -9.81 -2.30 0.49
C ALA A 101 -9.52 -1.91 -0.97
N LEU A 102 -10.43 -1.18 -1.63
CA LEU A 102 -10.23 -0.67 -2.98
C LEU A 102 -9.19 0.47 -3.02
N LYS A 103 -9.18 1.37 -2.02
CA LYS A 103 -8.09 2.36 -1.87
C LYS A 103 -6.74 1.68 -1.75
N PHE A 104 -6.66 0.59 -0.99
CA PHE A 104 -5.44 -0.20 -0.88
C PHE A 104 -5.03 -0.81 -2.23
N CYS A 105 -5.97 -1.41 -2.97
CA CYS A 105 -5.71 -1.95 -4.31
C CYS A 105 -5.25 -0.87 -5.31
N LEU A 106 -5.79 0.35 -5.17
CA LEU A 106 -5.40 1.52 -5.97
C LEU A 106 -3.98 1.95 -5.64
N VAL A 107 -3.62 2.05 -4.36
CA VAL A 107 -2.24 2.39 -3.95
C VAL A 107 -1.21 1.40 -4.49
N ILE A 108 -1.52 0.09 -4.50
CA ILE A 108 -0.64 -0.92 -5.11
C ILE A 108 -0.45 -0.64 -6.61
N ALA A 109 -1.54 -0.41 -7.34
CA ALA A 109 -1.49 -0.16 -8.77
C ALA A 109 -0.71 1.13 -9.10
N LEU A 110 -0.99 2.21 -8.37
CA LEU A 110 -0.28 3.49 -8.50
C LEU A 110 1.21 3.36 -8.13
N ALA A 111 1.56 2.59 -7.10
CA ALA A 111 2.97 2.36 -6.74
C ALA A 111 3.73 1.66 -7.87
N GLY A 112 3.09 0.70 -8.55
CA GLY A 112 3.64 0.09 -9.76
C GLY A 112 3.78 1.11 -10.90
N LYS A 113 2.77 1.96 -11.11
CA LYS A 113 2.77 2.96 -12.18
C LYS A 113 3.87 4.00 -11.97
N ALA A 114 4.02 4.50 -10.75
CA ALA A 114 5.10 5.39 -10.35
C ALA A 114 6.47 4.73 -10.58
N GLN A 115 6.62 3.44 -10.22
CA GLN A 115 7.87 2.72 -10.45
C GLN A 115 8.19 2.59 -11.94
N LEU A 116 7.22 2.26 -12.80
CA LEU A 116 7.42 2.20 -14.24
C LEU A 116 7.89 3.54 -14.80
N HIS A 117 7.16 4.62 -14.54
CA HIS A 117 7.57 5.96 -14.97
C HIS A 117 8.94 6.35 -14.41
N TRP A 118 9.33 5.84 -13.25
CA TRP A 118 10.66 6.09 -12.70
C TRP A 118 11.78 5.30 -13.42
N LEU A 119 11.53 4.18 -14.10
CA LEU A 119 12.62 3.41 -14.75
C LEU A 119 13.45 4.23 -15.76
N PRO A 120 12.83 4.95 -16.72
CA PRO A 120 13.55 5.78 -17.69
C PRO A 120 13.87 7.19 -17.20
N HIS A 121 13.67 7.51 -15.90
CA HIS A 121 13.75 8.89 -15.38
C HIS A 121 15.06 9.60 -15.74
N ALA A 122 16.21 8.91 -15.65
CA ALA A 122 17.53 9.46 -15.95
C ALA A 122 17.70 9.98 -17.38
N HIS A 123 16.85 9.55 -18.32
CA HIS A 123 16.90 9.95 -19.72
C HIS A 123 15.70 10.78 -20.17
N HIS A 124 14.60 10.76 -19.41
CA HIS A 124 13.33 11.38 -19.79
C HIS A 124 12.71 12.12 -18.61
N ALA A 125 12.88 13.45 -18.60
CA ALA A 125 12.34 14.33 -17.55
C ALA A 125 10.81 14.24 -17.42
N GLU A 126 10.09 14.04 -18.52
CA GLU A 126 8.64 13.86 -18.54
C GLU A 126 8.20 12.63 -17.74
N ASN A 127 8.92 11.51 -17.89
CA ASN A 127 8.66 10.30 -17.12
C ASN A 127 8.95 10.51 -15.63
N ALA A 128 10.01 11.26 -15.29
CA ALA A 128 10.28 11.63 -13.90
C ALA A 128 9.13 12.45 -13.30
N GLN A 129 8.59 13.43 -14.05
CA GLN A 129 7.45 14.22 -13.62
C GLN A 129 6.19 13.35 -13.44
N MET A 130 5.88 12.49 -14.41
CA MET A 130 4.74 11.57 -14.31
C MET A 130 4.83 10.63 -13.10
N ALA A 131 6.03 10.13 -12.79
CA ALA A 131 6.24 9.33 -11.58
C ALA A 131 5.94 10.13 -10.30
N LEU A 132 6.36 11.39 -10.25
CA LEU A 132 6.11 12.27 -9.12
C LEU A 132 4.63 12.63 -8.98
N ASP A 133 3.92 12.87 -10.08
CA ASP A 133 2.49 13.13 -10.09
C ASP A 133 1.72 11.93 -9.51
N VAL A 134 2.08 10.71 -9.93
CA VAL A 134 1.50 9.47 -9.38
C VAL A 134 1.86 9.29 -7.89
N VAL A 135 3.06 9.69 -7.46
CA VAL A 135 3.41 9.70 -6.02
C VAL A 135 2.51 10.64 -5.23
N PHE A 136 2.19 11.83 -5.74
CA PHE A 136 1.23 12.73 -5.09
C PHE A 136 -0.16 12.15 -5.05
N GLU A 137 -0.59 11.45 -6.10
CA GLU A 137 -1.86 10.73 -6.11
C GLU A 137 -1.92 9.69 -4.98
N ILE A 138 -0.86 8.89 -4.78
CA ILE A 138 -0.75 7.94 -3.67
C ILE A 138 -0.85 8.66 -2.32
N VAL A 139 -0.13 9.76 -2.14
CA VAL A 139 -0.18 10.57 -0.91
C VAL A 139 -1.60 11.06 -0.66
N ASN A 140 -2.28 11.60 -1.67
CA ASN A 140 -3.65 12.10 -1.55
C ASN A 140 -4.63 10.98 -1.16
N VAL A 141 -4.55 9.81 -1.81
CA VAL A 141 -5.39 8.66 -1.45
C VAL A 141 -5.13 8.25 0.00
N THR A 142 -3.86 8.19 0.41
CA THR A 142 -3.50 7.71 1.75
C THR A 142 -3.83 8.68 2.88
N GLN A 143 -3.88 9.98 2.62
CA GLN A 143 -4.38 10.97 3.58
C GLN A 143 -5.85 10.76 3.94
N THR A 144 -6.61 10.09 3.07
CA THR A 144 -8.02 9.75 3.35
C THR A 144 -8.20 8.52 4.24
N PHE A 145 -7.13 7.82 4.62
CA PHE A 145 -7.20 6.71 5.58
C PHE A 145 -7.35 7.25 7.01
N LYS A 146 -8.28 6.66 7.75
CA LYS A 146 -8.43 6.89 9.19
C LYS A 146 -7.51 5.94 9.97
N ASP A 147 -7.25 6.24 11.23
CA ASP A 147 -6.36 5.43 12.09
C ASP A 147 -6.80 3.96 12.18
N ASN A 148 -8.11 3.71 12.25
CA ASN A 148 -8.66 2.35 12.28
C ASN A 148 -8.46 1.60 10.95
N ASP A 149 -8.32 2.32 9.83
CA ASP A 149 -8.12 1.68 8.53
C ASP A 149 -6.74 1.01 8.48
N PHE A 150 -5.74 1.49 9.24
CA PHE A 150 -4.40 0.91 9.34
C PHE A 150 -4.38 -0.49 9.96
N LEU A 151 -5.42 -0.89 10.70
CA LEU A 151 -5.58 -2.26 11.19
C LEU A 151 -5.88 -3.24 10.06
N LEU A 152 -6.51 -2.76 8.99
CA LEU A 152 -6.89 -3.55 7.82
C LEU A 152 -5.83 -3.54 6.72
N LEU A 153 -4.74 -2.78 6.91
CA LEU A 153 -3.71 -2.61 5.89
C LEU A 153 -2.73 -3.80 5.89
N ASP A 154 -2.53 -4.33 4.70
CA ASP A 154 -1.60 -5.42 4.42
C ASP A 154 -0.14 -4.94 4.54
N PRO A 155 0.80 -5.76 5.04
CA PRO A 155 2.25 -5.54 4.92
C PRO A 155 2.72 -5.05 3.54
N LEU A 156 2.02 -5.43 2.47
CA LEU A 156 2.24 -4.96 1.10
C LEU A 156 2.17 -3.43 0.97
N LEU A 157 1.38 -2.73 1.78
CA LEU A 157 1.38 -1.27 1.80
C LEU A 157 2.75 -0.70 2.18
N GLY A 158 3.43 -1.34 3.13
CA GLY A 158 4.79 -0.97 3.50
C GLY A 158 5.75 -1.07 2.32
N ILE A 159 5.59 -2.08 1.46
CA ILE A 159 6.42 -2.25 0.25
C ILE A 159 6.12 -1.13 -0.75
N CYS A 160 4.84 -0.80 -0.98
CA CYS A 160 4.46 0.33 -1.84
C CYS A 160 5.06 1.64 -1.35
N TRP A 161 5.02 1.91 -0.04
CA TRP A 161 5.63 3.09 0.55
C TRP A 161 7.15 3.13 0.42
N VAL A 162 7.83 1.98 0.51
CA VAL A 162 9.28 1.92 0.26
C VAL A 162 9.61 2.31 -1.18
N THR A 163 8.80 1.85 -2.16
CA THR A 163 8.95 2.26 -3.56
C THR A 163 8.78 3.77 -3.71
N VAL A 164 7.73 4.35 -3.13
CA VAL A 164 7.46 5.80 -3.16
C VAL A 164 8.59 6.60 -2.51
N ALA A 165 9.02 6.18 -1.32
CA ALA A 165 10.11 6.84 -0.59
C ALA A 165 11.43 6.81 -1.37
N ARG A 166 11.73 5.70 -2.08
CA ARG A 166 12.91 5.60 -2.95
C ARG A 166 12.85 6.63 -4.08
N ILE A 167 11.72 6.70 -4.79
CA ILE A 167 11.50 7.65 -5.90
C ILE A 167 11.71 9.09 -5.39
N LEU A 168 11.04 9.46 -4.29
CA LEU A 168 11.18 10.78 -3.70
C LEU A 168 12.61 11.07 -3.25
N ALA A 169 13.30 10.09 -2.67
CA ALA A 169 14.65 10.28 -2.19
C ALA A 169 15.65 10.55 -3.32
N GLU A 170 15.44 9.95 -4.48
CA GLU A 170 16.24 10.20 -5.68
C GLU A 170 15.89 11.55 -6.32
N ALA A 171 14.59 11.89 -6.37
CA ALA A 171 14.14 13.19 -6.87
C ALA A 171 14.69 14.37 -6.06
N VAL A 172 14.64 14.29 -4.72
CA VAL A 172 15.12 15.35 -3.82
C VAL A 172 16.64 15.53 -3.88
N LYS A 173 17.41 14.48 -4.22
CA LYS A 173 18.86 14.60 -4.43
C LYS A 173 19.21 15.40 -5.69
N GLY A 174 18.22 15.81 -6.49
CA GLY A 174 18.42 16.64 -7.67
C GLY A 174 19.15 15.92 -8.80
N GLN A 175 19.14 14.57 -8.81
CA GLN A 175 19.91 13.81 -9.79
C GLN A 175 19.29 13.85 -11.20
N VAL A 176 18.00 14.19 -11.34
CA VAL A 176 17.28 13.94 -12.59
C VAL A 176 16.39 15.10 -13.05
N THR A 177 15.73 15.82 -12.14
CA THR A 177 14.87 16.95 -12.51
C THR A 177 14.76 17.93 -11.35
N PRO A 178 14.81 19.26 -11.61
CA PRO A 178 14.46 20.22 -10.58
C PRO A 178 12.99 19.99 -10.21
N LEU A 179 12.74 19.76 -8.92
CA LEU A 179 11.39 19.57 -8.42
C LEU A 179 10.54 20.79 -8.82
N PRO A 180 9.32 20.59 -9.36
CA PRO A 180 8.44 21.70 -9.72
C PRO A 180 8.26 22.66 -8.55
N ALA A 181 8.54 23.93 -8.81
CA ALA A 181 8.39 24.99 -7.82
C ALA A 181 6.91 25.10 -7.40
N GLY A 182 6.67 25.25 -6.10
CA GLY A 182 5.32 25.39 -5.54
C GLY A 182 4.68 24.10 -5.03
N VAL A 183 5.28 22.93 -5.28
CA VAL A 183 4.78 21.67 -4.72
C VAL A 183 5.30 21.45 -3.30
N SER A 184 4.40 21.20 -2.35
CA SER A 184 4.75 21.03 -0.93
C SER A 184 5.27 19.62 -0.60
N TRP A 185 6.52 19.34 -0.99
CA TRP A 185 7.19 18.06 -0.70
C TRP A 185 7.19 17.69 0.78
N ASN A 186 7.17 18.70 1.66
CA ASN A 186 7.06 18.51 3.10
C ASN A 186 5.79 17.74 3.50
N VAL A 187 4.66 18.00 2.83
CA VAL A 187 3.40 17.31 3.13
C VAL A 187 3.49 15.84 2.74
N ALA A 188 3.98 15.54 1.54
CA ALA A 188 4.20 14.16 1.09
C ALA A 188 5.14 13.40 2.05
N LEU A 189 6.28 14.01 2.41
CA LEU A 189 7.24 13.41 3.34
C LEU A 189 6.64 13.20 4.74
N GLN A 190 5.84 14.15 5.24
CA GLN A 190 5.13 14.01 6.52
C GLN A 190 4.07 12.90 6.48
N THR A 191 3.30 12.79 5.40
CA THR A 191 2.32 11.71 5.21
C THR A 191 3.01 10.35 5.19
N ILE A 192 4.15 10.26 4.50
CA ILE A 192 4.97 9.05 4.41
C ILE A 192 5.52 8.66 5.79
N ASP A 193 6.11 9.61 6.53
CA ASP A 193 6.63 9.38 7.88
C ASP A 193 5.52 8.95 8.85
N THR A 194 4.37 9.62 8.80
CA THR A 194 3.20 9.29 9.63
C THR A 194 2.68 7.89 9.32
N SER A 195 2.56 7.54 8.03
CA SER A 195 2.10 6.21 7.60
C SER A 195 3.07 5.12 8.01
N ALA A 196 4.39 5.36 7.87
CA ALA A 196 5.42 4.43 8.30
C ALA A 196 5.40 4.20 9.83
N LYS A 197 5.20 5.26 10.61
CA LYS A 197 5.03 5.18 12.08
C LYS A 197 3.78 4.42 12.50
N LYS A 198 2.67 4.55 11.77
CA LYS A 198 1.45 3.79 12.05
C LYS A 198 1.60 2.31 11.70
N LEU A 199 2.14 2.00 10.52
CA LEU A 199 2.36 0.62 10.07
C LEU A 199 3.35 -0.14 10.97
N SER A 200 4.39 0.54 11.44
CA SER A 200 5.37 -0.05 12.36
C SER A 200 4.81 -0.48 13.71
N PHE A 201 3.73 0.17 14.17
CA PHE A 201 3.05 -0.22 15.39
C PHE A 201 2.21 -1.49 15.18
N GLN A 202 1.60 -1.64 14.00
CA GLN A 202 0.67 -2.73 13.70
C GLN A 202 1.34 -4.03 13.25
N ILE A 203 2.56 -3.97 12.68
CA ILE A 203 3.26 -5.15 12.17
C ILE A 203 4.54 -5.38 12.99
N PRO A 204 4.44 -5.93 14.23
CA PRO A 204 5.60 -6.12 15.10
C PRO A 204 6.63 -7.11 14.55
N PHE A 205 6.21 -8.01 13.63
CA PHE A 205 7.08 -9.02 13.00
C PHE A 205 7.93 -8.49 11.85
N MET A 206 7.62 -7.29 11.33
CA MET A 206 8.61 -6.60 10.52
C MET A 206 9.71 -6.15 11.49
N GLY A 207 10.77 -6.94 11.61
CA GLY A 207 11.93 -6.63 12.44
C GLY A 207 12.66 -5.35 11.98
N PRO A 208 13.87 -5.08 12.50
CA PRO A 208 14.59 -3.81 12.32
C PRO A 208 14.97 -3.41 10.88
N LEU A 209 14.54 -4.12 9.85
CA LEU A 209 14.69 -3.77 8.43
C LEU A 209 14.08 -2.40 8.07
N TRP A 210 12.98 -1.98 8.72
CA TRP A 210 12.46 -0.61 8.63
C TRP A 210 12.88 0.29 9.80
N ARG A 211 13.34 -0.28 10.93
CA ARG A 211 13.84 0.52 12.06
C ARG A 211 15.22 1.12 11.73
N LEU A 212 15.21 2.44 11.60
CA LEU A 212 16.22 3.35 12.16
C LEU A 212 17.57 3.50 11.46
N ARG A 213 18.00 2.63 10.54
CA ARG A 213 19.27 2.89 9.83
C ARG A 213 19.11 3.33 8.38
N SER A 214 18.30 2.68 7.55
CA SER A 214 18.11 3.18 6.17
C SER A 214 17.22 4.41 6.16
N TRP A 215 16.06 4.37 6.83
CA TRP A 215 15.11 5.49 6.87
C TRP A 215 15.57 6.70 7.66
N SER A 216 16.19 6.54 8.84
CA SER A 216 16.79 7.69 9.53
C SER A 216 17.93 8.29 8.71
N ARG A 217 18.78 7.47 8.06
CA ARG A 217 19.84 8.00 7.18
C ARG A 217 19.30 8.59 5.88
N LEU A 218 18.18 8.07 5.37
CA LEU A 218 17.45 8.63 4.24
C LEU A 218 16.89 9.99 4.64
N TRP A 219 16.24 10.09 5.79
CA TRP A 219 15.68 11.31 6.34
C TRP A 219 16.75 12.33 6.74
N ASP A 220 17.86 11.91 7.33
CA ASP A 220 19.02 12.75 7.64
C ASP A 220 19.70 13.26 6.35
N ARG A 221 19.57 12.53 5.23
CA ARG A 221 20.05 12.95 3.90
C ARG A 221 19.05 13.80 3.13
N LEU A 222 17.75 13.64 3.38
CA LEU A 222 16.65 14.36 2.74
C LEU A 222 16.23 15.61 3.52
N GLY A 223 16.60 15.70 4.80
CA GLY A 223 16.36 16.86 5.63
C GLY A 223 16.98 18.09 4.97
N PRO A 224 16.25 19.22 4.90
CA PRO A 224 16.69 20.38 4.16
C PRO A 224 18.08 20.81 4.64
N ALA A 225 19.03 20.86 3.70
CA ALA A 225 20.43 21.24 3.94
C ALA A 225 20.62 22.66 4.54
N GLY A 226 19.53 23.39 4.78
CA GLY A 226 19.51 24.75 5.32
C GLY A 226 19.28 24.87 6.84
N GLY A 227 19.34 23.81 7.63
CA GLY A 227 18.98 23.91 9.05
C GLY A 227 19.62 22.90 9.98
N ARG A 228 20.94 23.00 10.21
CA ARG A 228 21.54 22.56 11.49
C ARG A 228 21.10 23.48 12.63
N THR A 229 19.81 23.62 12.87
CA THR A 229 19.31 24.16 14.14
C THR A 229 19.06 22.99 15.08
N ARG A 230 19.67 23.10 16.25
CA ARG A 230 19.74 22.19 17.42
C ARG A 230 18.39 21.66 17.99
N ARG A 231 17.38 21.35 17.16
CA ARG A 231 16.09 20.77 17.61
C ARG A 231 15.93 19.29 17.29
N ALA A 232 16.96 18.60 16.79
CA ALA A 232 16.95 17.14 16.66
C ALA A 232 17.19 16.39 18.00
N ALA A 233 17.46 17.10 19.10
CA ALA A 233 17.69 16.50 20.40
C ALA A 233 16.41 16.24 21.22
N HIS A 234 15.27 16.86 20.88
CA HIS A 234 14.01 16.63 21.61
C HIS A 234 13.22 15.41 21.10
N TRP A 235 13.49 14.94 19.89
CA TRP A 235 12.77 13.79 19.30
C TRP A 235 13.48 12.45 19.52
N ARG A 236 14.61 12.43 20.24
CA ARG A 236 15.30 11.21 20.67
C ARG A 236 14.92 10.85 22.12
N ALA A 237 13.72 10.28 22.29
CA ALA A 237 13.20 9.58 23.48
C ALA A 237 12.97 10.45 24.76
N PRO A 238 11.85 10.26 25.48
CA PRO A 238 11.67 9.05 26.29
C PRO A 238 10.24 8.48 26.22
N PHE A 239 10.06 7.36 25.52
CA PHE A 239 8.87 6.51 25.71
C PHE A 239 9.23 5.03 25.48
N MET A 240 10.26 4.56 26.19
CA MET A 240 10.57 3.14 26.35
C MET A 240 11.18 2.88 27.74
N GLY A 241 10.55 3.43 28.78
CA GLY A 241 10.95 3.19 30.19
C GLY A 241 9.90 2.48 31.04
N HIS A 242 8.61 2.58 30.68
CA HIS A 242 7.54 2.18 31.59
C HIS A 242 6.93 0.79 31.32
N ARG A 243 6.84 0.35 30.05
CA ARG A 243 6.11 -0.89 29.71
C ARG A 243 6.94 -2.19 29.76
N LEU A 244 8.27 -2.10 29.78
CA LEU A 244 9.15 -3.27 29.94
C LEU A 244 9.45 -3.59 31.42
N ARG A 245 9.10 -2.71 32.36
CA ARG A 245 9.13 -3.02 33.82
C ARG A 245 7.82 -3.64 34.32
N GLU A 246 6.71 -3.45 33.63
CA GLU A 246 5.42 -4.04 34.02
C GLU A 246 5.25 -5.49 33.53
N LEU A 247 5.88 -5.86 32.40
CA LEU A 247 5.87 -7.24 31.91
C LEU A 247 6.88 -8.14 32.64
N GLY A 248 7.98 -7.59 33.16
CA GLY A 248 8.92 -8.36 34.00
C GLY A 248 8.49 -8.50 35.48
N ARG A 249 7.46 -7.79 35.93
CA ARG A 249 6.94 -7.88 37.30
C ARG A 249 5.77 -8.85 37.43
N ARG A 250 5.06 -9.16 36.34
CA ARG A 250 3.94 -10.12 36.33
C ARG A 250 4.36 -11.58 36.17
N GLU A 251 5.59 -11.87 35.73
CA GLU A 251 6.12 -13.24 35.70
C GLU A 251 6.76 -13.69 37.03
N ALA A 252 6.95 -12.78 37.99
CA ALA A 252 7.47 -13.10 39.32
C ALA A 252 6.37 -13.38 40.37
N GLU A 253 5.10 -13.24 40.02
CA GLU A 253 3.96 -13.37 40.97
C GLU A 253 3.00 -14.54 40.65
N SER A 254 3.26 -15.38 39.64
CA SER A 254 2.34 -16.49 39.26
C SER A 254 2.67 -17.88 39.83
N GLY A 255 3.47 -17.93 40.89
CA GLY A 255 3.90 -19.21 41.48
C GLY A 255 3.31 -19.50 42.86
N VAL A 256 1.98 -19.59 43.02
CA VAL A 256 1.29 -20.41 44.03
C VAL A 256 -0.16 -20.63 43.56
N VAL A 257 -0.53 -21.86 43.20
CA VAL A 257 -1.93 -22.31 43.07
C VAL A 257 -2.07 -23.61 43.86
N ASP A 258 -2.83 -23.53 44.95
CA ASP A 258 -3.54 -24.59 45.68
C ASP A 258 -4.64 -23.84 46.44
N GLY A 259 -5.93 -24.17 46.46
CA GLY A 259 -6.71 -25.29 45.96
C GLY A 259 -8.20 -24.98 46.17
N THR A 260 -9.04 -25.85 45.61
CA THR A 260 -10.37 -26.32 46.08
C THR A 260 -11.58 -25.38 46.25
N GLU A 261 -12.69 -25.90 45.71
CA GLU A 261 -14.11 -25.67 46.04
C GLU A 261 -14.69 -24.30 45.64
N GLY A 262 -15.83 -24.18 44.98
CA GLY A 262 -16.90 -25.08 44.57
C GLY A 262 -18.10 -24.20 44.16
N ARG A 263 -19.22 -24.85 43.85
CA ARG A 263 -20.59 -24.29 43.78
C ARG A 263 -21.13 -23.90 42.40
N GLU A 264 -21.98 -24.83 41.95
CA GLU A 264 -23.22 -24.68 41.20
C GLU A 264 -23.85 -23.28 41.23
N GLU A 265 -24.37 -22.83 40.09
CA GLU A 265 -25.76 -22.37 39.99
C GLU A 265 -26.15 -22.32 38.49
N GLU A 266 -27.19 -23.11 38.20
CA GLU A 266 -28.01 -23.05 36.99
C GLU A 266 -28.65 -21.66 36.88
N GLU A 267 -28.82 -21.16 35.66
CA GLU A 267 -30.03 -20.40 35.34
C GLU A 267 -30.32 -20.51 33.84
N GLU A 268 -31.30 -21.36 33.61
CA GLU A 268 -32.17 -21.53 32.46
C GLU A 268 -32.99 -20.24 32.26
N GLU A 269 -33.00 -19.66 31.06
CA GLU A 269 -34.14 -18.82 30.66
C GLU A 269 -34.44 -18.99 29.17
N ASP A 270 -35.50 -19.79 28.95
CA ASP A 270 -36.38 -19.79 27.79
C ASP A 270 -36.91 -18.38 27.49
N GLY A 271 -37.03 -18.03 26.21
CA GLY A 271 -37.48 -16.69 25.83
C GLY A 271 -37.95 -16.55 24.38
N ALA A 272 -39.07 -17.19 24.08
CA ALA A 272 -40.14 -16.75 23.16
C ALA A 272 -39.81 -16.42 21.69
N SER A 273 -40.35 -17.30 20.84
CA SER A 273 -41.06 -17.04 19.59
C SER A 273 -41.75 -15.66 19.46
N GLU A 274 -41.71 -15.07 18.26
CA GLU A 274 -42.92 -14.50 17.64
C GLU A 274 -42.80 -14.37 16.12
N ASP A 275 -43.79 -14.97 15.45
CA ASP A 275 -44.14 -14.86 14.04
C ASP A 275 -44.74 -13.49 13.71
N VAL A 276 -44.24 -12.79 12.69
CA VAL A 276 -44.93 -11.70 11.96
C VAL A 276 -44.19 -11.52 10.63
N GLU A 277 -44.75 -11.39 9.42
CA GLU A 277 -46.07 -11.53 8.81
C GLU A 277 -45.82 -11.35 7.29
N LYS A 278 -46.69 -11.94 6.48
CA LYS A 278 -46.72 -11.85 5.01
C LYS A 278 -46.73 -10.40 4.50
N ALA A 279 -46.07 -10.15 3.37
CA ALA A 279 -46.60 -9.33 2.28
C ALA A 279 -45.74 -9.46 1.00
N GLU A 280 -46.13 -10.35 0.09
CA GLU A 280 -46.18 -10.03 -1.35
C GLU A 280 -47.58 -9.45 -1.65
N PRO A 281 -47.89 -8.88 -2.83
CA PRO A 281 -47.04 -8.41 -3.94
C PRO A 281 -47.36 -6.93 -4.31
N ASP A 282 -46.64 -6.31 -5.24
CA ASP A 282 -47.28 -5.37 -6.18
C ASP A 282 -46.45 -5.17 -7.45
N GLU A 283 -46.92 -5.88 -8.47
CA GLU A 283 -47.11 -5.45 -9.84
C GLU A 283 -47.05 -3.93 -10.05
N PHE A 284 -45.97 -3.43 -10.66
CA PHE A 284 -46.01 -2.14 -11.35
C PHE A 284 -45.49 -2.29 -12.79
N ALA A 285 -46.46 -2.54 -13.67
CA ALA A 285 -46.37 -2.16 -15.07
C ALA A 285 -46.14 -0.65 -15.22
N ARG A 286 -45.52 -0.27 -16.35
CA ARG A 286 -45.53 1.02 -17.07
C ARG A 286 -44.17 1.72 -17.20
N ARG A 287 -43.38 1.32 -18.18
CA ARG A 287 -43.15 2.03 -19.46
C ARG A 287 -42.04 1.39 -20.27
#